data_AF-A0A0F9FC90-F1
#
_entry.id   AF-A0A0F9FC90-F1
#
_cell.length_a   1.000
_cell.length_b   1.000
_cell.length_c   1.000
_cell.angle_alpha   90.00
_cell.angle_beta   90.00
_cell.angle_gamma   90.00
#
_symmetry.space_group_name_H-M   'P 1'
#
loop_
_entity.id
_entity.type
_entity.pdbx_description
1 polymer ?
#
loop_
_entity_poly.entity_id
_entity_poly.type
_entity_poly.pdbx_seq_one_letter_code
_entity_poly.pdbx_strand_id
1 'polypeptide(L)'
;MSFSIVELPLADLDVDTLTGGTEVNILIGECHDSWIETLFDPQEGEFFIRVPEAMTWAHLLAALKCFPSISQARKNGWDKEIPEGWSEIIIGKARKLYVYVLKGNQDVQSCLRESC
;
A
#
# COMPACT_ATOMS: atom_id res chain seq x y z
N MET A 1 2.38 -10.58 -18.19
CA MET A 1 2.79 -9.20 -17.92
C MET A 1 3.56 -9.23 -16.61
N SER A 2 4.75 -8.65 -16.52
CA SER A 2 5.58 -8.73 -15.32
C SER A 2 5.59 -7.37 -14.62
N PHE A 3 4.98 -7.29 -13.45
CA PHE A 3 5.16 -6.18 -12.52
C PHE A 3 6.27 -6.53 -11.51
N SER A 4 6.87 -5.51 -10.90
CA SER A 4 7.94 -5.72 -9.93
C SER A 4 7.43 -5.47 -8.51
N ILE A 5 7.48 -6.49 -7.66
CA ILE A 5 7.26 -6.33 -6.22
C ILE A 5 8.59 -5.98 -5.57
N VAL A 6 8.58 -4.89 -4.80
CA VAL A 6 9.74 -4.35 -4.10
C VAL A 6 9.46 -4.41 -2.60
N GLU A 7 10.32 -5.14 -1.88
CA GLU A 7 10.33 -5.19 -0.42
C GLU A 7 11.41 -4.23 0.08
N LEU A 8 11.02 -3.01 0.44
CA LEU A 8 11.94 -2.00 0.96
C LEU A 8 11.58 -1.63 2.41
N PRO A 9 12.57 -1.34 3.25
CA PRO A 9 12.31 -0.67 4.51
C PRO A 9 11.64 0.69 4.22
N LEU A 10 10.50 0.94 4.86
CA LEU A 10 9.68 2.14 4.64
C LEU A 10 10.44 3.47 4.81
N ALA A 11 11.53 3.48 5.58
CA ALA A 11 12.36 4.66 5.80
C ALA A 11 13.11 5.12 4.53
N ASP A 12 13.38 4.20 3.60
CA ASP A 12 14.16 4.46 2.39
C ASP A 12 13.26 4.57 1.14
N LEU A 13 11.94 4.59 1.33
CA LEU A 13 11.00 4.66 0.22
C LEU A 13 10.99 6.07 -0.38
N ASP A 14 11.62 6.23 -1.54
CA ASP A 14 11.55 7.45 -2.33
C ASP A 14 10.49 7.35 -3.42
N VAL A 15 9.26 7.65 -3.03
CA VAL A 15 8.05 7.62 -3.87
C VAL A 15 8.23 8.42 -5.16
N ASP A 16 8.90 9.57 -5.08
CA ASP A 16 9.20 10.41 -6.24
C ASP A 16 10.00 9.68 -7.32
N THR A 17 11.00 8.90 -6.90
CA THR A 17 11.88 8.16 -7.80
C THR A 17 11.22 6.88 -8.32
N LEU A 18 10.40 6.22 -7.50
CA LEU A 18 9.80 4.92 -7.83
C LEU A 18 8.55 5.03 -8.70
N THR A 19 7.74 6.06 -8.52
CA THR A 19 6.42 6.14 -9.17
C THR A 19 6.15 7.48 -9.87
N GLY A 20 7.18 8.32 -10.03
CA GLY A 20 7.03 9.70 -10.50
C GLY A 20 6.26 10.58 -9.51
N GLY A 21 6.03 10.09 -8.29
CA GLY A 21 5.39 10.76 -7.17
C GLY A 21 3.95 11.23 -7.40
N THR A 22 3.18 10.49 -8.20
CA THR A 22 1.75 10.78 -8.42
C THR A 22 0.87 9.64 -7.93
N GLU A 23 1.29 8.39 -8.11
CA GLU A 23 0.50 7.20 -7.77
C GLU A 23 1.39 6.19 -7.04
N VAL A 24 0.84 5.42 -6.10
CA VAL A 24 1.60 4.41 -5.35
C VAL A 24 0.73 3.19 -5.09
N ASN A 25 1.26 2.03 -5.49
CA ASN A 25 0.62 0.73 -5.28
C ASN A 25 1.27 0.02 -4.08
N ILE A 26 0.49 -0.20 -3.02
CA ILE A 26 0.94 -0.80 -1.76
C ILE A 26 0.25 -2.15 -1.56
N LEU A 27 1.04 -3.15 -1.17
CA LEU A 27 0.57 -4.47 -0.77
C LEU A 27 0.86 -4.68 0.72
N ILE A 28 -0.14 -5.07 1.49
CA ILE A 28 -0.02 -5.33 2.93
C ILE A 28 -0.28 -6.80 3.20
N GLY A 29 0.71 -7.47 3.81
CA GLY A 29 0.66 -8.90 4.08
C GLY A 29 0.75 -9.76 2.81
N GLU A 30 0.28 -11.00 2.89
CA GLU A 30 0.26 -11.91 1.76
C GLU A 30 -0.96 -11.63 0.85
N CYS A 31 -0.68 -11.10 -0.33
CA CYS A 31 -1.67 -10.89 -1.39
C CYS A 31 -1.43 -11.89 -2.51
N HIS A 32 -2.48 -12.56 -2.97
CA HIS A 32 -2.40 -13.49 -4.09
C HIS A 32 -2.26 -12.72 -5.41
N ASP A 33 -1.41 -13.20 -6.33
CA ASP A 33 -1.11 -12.51 -7.59
C ASP A 33 -2.37 -12.23 -8.42
N SER A 34 -3.35 -13.15 -8.42
CA SER A 34 -4.61 -12.95 -9.14
C SER A 34 -5.43 -11.75 -8.65
N TRP A 35 -5.35 -11.40 -7.36
CA TRP A 35 -6.01 -10.20 -6.83
C TRP A 35 -5.28 -8.93 -7.26
N ILE A 36 -3.95 -9.00 -7.32
CA ILE A 36 -3.13 -7.89 -7.80
C ILE A 36 -3.50 -7.59 -9.25
N GLU A 37 -3.52 -8.62 -10.10
CA GLU A 37 -3.90 -8.48 -11.52
C GLU A 37 -5.32 -7.96 -11.70
N THR A 38 -6.29 -8.47 -10.92
CA THR A 38 -7.70 -8.08 -11.08
C THR A 38 -8.00 -6.66 -10.57
N LEU A 39 -7.34 -6.23 -9.49
CA LEU A 39 -7.67 -4.96 -8.82
C LEU A 39 -6.81 -3.79 -9.30
N PHE A 40 -5.53 -4.02 -9.60
CA PHE A 40 -4.62 -2.97 -10.03
C PHE A 40 -4.49 -2.89 -11.55
N ASP A 41 -4.82 -3.94 -12.30
CA ASP A 41 -4.59 -4.04 -13.75
C ASP A 41 -3.18 -3.56 -14.16
N PRO A 42 -2.12 -4.17 -13.57
CA PRO A 42 -0.79 -3.61 -13.59
C PRO A 42 -0.21 -3.50 -15.00
N GLN A 43 0.33 -2.33 -15.32
CA GLN A 43 1.02 -2.11 -16.58
C GLN A 43 2.49 -2.55 -16.50
N GLU A 44 3.11 -2.76 -17.67
CA GLU A 44 4.52 -3.12 -17.75
C GLU A 44 5.41 -2.01 -17.15
N GLY A 45 6.23 -2.37 -16.17
CA GLY A 45 7.12 -1.43 -15.49
C GLY A 45 6.54 -0.78 -14.23
N GLU A 46 5.33 -1.16 -13.79
CA GLU A 46 4.80 -0.69 -12.52
C GLU A 46 5.44 -1.38 -11.31
N PHE A 47 5.54 -0.61 -10.22
CA PHE A 47 6.15 -1.03 -8.97
C PHE A 47 5.09 -1.19 -7.88
N PHE A 48 5.19 -2.30 -7.17
CA PHE A 48 4.38 -2.61 -6.01
C PHE A 48 5.26 -2.62 -4.78
N ILE A 49 4.90 -1.84 -3.76
CA ILE A 49 5.66 -1.80 -2.51
C ILE A 49 4.96 -2.69 -1.51
N ARG A 50 5.64 -3.74 -1.05
CA ARG A 50 5.12 -4.60 -0.01
C ARG A 50 5.57 -4.10 1.36
N VAL A 51 4.62 -3.96 2.28
CA VAL A 51 4.84 -3.50 3.65
C VAL A 51 4.31 -4.50 4.68
N PRO A 52 4.81 -4.47 5.93
CA PRO A 52 4.36 -5.38 6.99
C PRO A 52 2.87 -5.21 7.35
N GLU A 53 2.25 -6.30 7.82
CA GLU A 53 0.81 -6.38 8.10
C GLU A 53 0.32 -5.44 9.21
N ALA A 54 1.15 -5.18 10.23
CA ALA A 54 0.81 -4.34 11.37
C ALA A 54 0.83 -2.82 11.09
N MET A 55 0.72 -2.42 9.82
CA MET A 55 0.82 -1.03 9.40
C MET A 55 -0.52 -0.29 9.51
N THR A 56 -0.50 0.91 10.10
CA THR A 56 -1.64 1.84 10.10
C THR A 56 -1.49 2.90 9.01
N TRP A 57 -2.57 3.61 8.68
CA TRP A 57 -2.52 4.73 7.73
C TRP A 57 -1.47 5.78 8.13
N ALA A 58 -1.34 6.08 9.41
CA ALA A 58 -0.36 7.05 9.90
C ALA A 58 1.10 6.64 9.61
N HIS A 59 1.41 5.34 9.71
CA HIS A 59 2.75 4.84 9.38
C HIS A 59 3.01 4.92 7.88
N LEU A 60 2.04 4.48 7.07
CA LEU A 60 2.16 4.50 5.61
C LEU A 60 2.34 5.93 5.10
N LEU A 61 1.50 6.86 5.54
CA LEU A 61 1.53 8.24 5.08
C LEU A 61 2.78 9.01 5.55
N ALA A 62 3.35 8.66 6.71
CA ALA A 62 4.62 9.22 7.13
C ALA A 62 5.77 8.70 6.26
N ALA A 63 5.77 7.41 5.92
CA ALA A 63 6.78 6.82 5.05
C ALA A 63 6.70 7.34 3.61
N LEU A 64 5.50 7.58 3.09
CA LEU A 64 5.26 8.23 1.80
C LEU A 64 5.59 9.75 1.81
N LYS A 65 6.21 10.26 2.88
CA LYS A 65 6.55 11.69 3.08
C LYS A 65 5.35 12.65 2.96
N CYS A 66 4.12 12.14 3.08
CA CYS A 66 2.90 12.96 3.09
C CYS A 66 2.77 13.76 4.39
N PHE A 67 3.31 13.23 5.49
CA PHE A 67 3.43 13.93 6.77
C PHE A 67 4.88 13.91 7.26
N PRO A 68 5.35 14.96 7.97
CA PRO A 68 6.70 14.99 8.52
C PRO A 68 7.01 13.90 9.54
N SER A 69 5.97 13.32 10.16
CA SER A 69 6.10 12.22 11.12
C SER A 69 4.77 11.50 11.31
N ILE A 70 4.83 10.27 11.85
CA ILE A 70 3.67 9.47 12.24
C ILE A 70 2.78 10.26 13.21
N SER A 71 3.38 10.92 14.21
CA SER A 71 2.65 11.74 15.18
C SER A 71 1.84 12.86 14.54
N GLN A 72 2.34 13.47 13.46
CA GLN A 72 1.58 14.48 12.71
C GLN A 72 0.43 13.84 11.93
N ALA A 73 0.65 12.70 11.27
CA ALA A 73 -0.41 11.97 10.58
C ALA A 73 -1.55 11.57 11.55
N ARG A 74 -1.19 11.04 12.73
CA ARG A 74 -2.16 10.70 13.80
C ARG A 74 -2.98 11.91 14.24
N LYS A 75 -2.33 13.04 14.51
CA LYS A 75 -3.01 14.31 14.87
C LYS A 75 -4.00 14.78 13.81
N ASN A 76 -3.75 14.45 12.54
CA ASN A 76 -4.63 14.74 11.42
C ASN A 76 -5.72 13.66 11.19
N GLY A 77 -5.91 12.71 12.12
CA GLY A 77 -6.99 11.73 12.08
C GLY A 77 -6.66 10.43 11.34
N TRP A 78 -5.40 10.23 10.96
CA TRP A 78 -4.93 9.01 10.26
C TRP A 78 -4.47 7.90 11.20
N ASP A 79 -4.76 7.99 12.50
CA ASP A 79 -4.47 6.92 13.47
C ASP A 79 -5.50 5.79 13.40
N LYS A 80 -5.74 5.30 12.18
CA LYS A 80 -6.69 4.24 11.90
C LYS A 80 -5.96 3.08 11.26
N GLU A 81 -6.42 1.88 11.57
CA GLU A 81 -5.96 0.67 10.90
C GLU A 81 -6.37 0.71 9.42
N ILE A 82 -5.55 0.07 8.59
CA ILE A 82 -5.87 -0.12 7.18
C ILE A 82 -6.85 -1.29 7.11
N PRO A 83 -8.06 -1.08 6.55
CA PRO A 83 -9.05 -2.15 6.45
C PRO A 83 -8.56 -3.24 5.50
N GLU A 84 -9.05 -4.44 5.68
CA GLU A 84 -8.74 -5.57 4.79
C GLU A 84 -9.37 -5.37 3.41
N GLY A 85 -8.75 -5.98 2.40
CA GLY A 85 -9.13 -5.82 1.00
C GLY A 85 -8.58 -4.55 0.37
N TRP A 86 -9.34 -3.99 -0.57
CA TRP A 86 -8.94 -2.81 -1.35
C TRP A 86 -9.25 -1.50 -0.61
N SER A 87 -8.32 -0.56 -0.67
CA SER A 87 -8.48 0.80 -0.18
C SER A 87 -7.81 1.80 -1.11
N GLU A 88 -8.47 2.94 -1.31
CA GLU A 88 -7.94 4.06 -2.08
C GLU A 88 -8.03 5.34 -1.25
N ILE A 89 -6.95 6.10 -1.23
CA ILE A 89 -6.96 7.47 -0.68
C ILE A 89 -6.20 8.42 -1.59
N ILE A 90 -6.61 9.68 -1.55
CA ILE A 90 -5.93 10.77 -2.27
C ILE A 90 -5.45 11.79 -1.23
N ILE A 91 -4.14 12.04 -1.20
CA ILE A 91 -3.49 12.92 -0.23
C ILE A 91 -2.83 14.09 -0.95
N GLY A 92 -2.88 15.29 -0.35
CA GLY A 92 -2.20 16.48 -0.87
C GLY A 92 -3.14 17.47 -1.57
N LYS A 93 -2.82 18.77 -1.45
CA LYS A 93 -3.65 19.86 -2.01
C LYS A 93 -3.16 20.34 -3.38
N ALA A 94 -1.85 20.50 -3.54
CA ALA A 94 -1.24 21.01 -4.77
C ALA A 94 -0.71 19.89 -5.67
N ARG A 95 0.01 18.92 -5.09
CA ARG A 95 0.36 17.65 -5.72
C ARG A 95 -0.49 16.57 -5.07
N LYS A 96 -1.38 15.94 -5.85
CA LYS A 96 -2.18 14.82 -5.38
C LYS A 96 -1.34 13.55 -5.49
N LEU A 97 -1.25 12.82 -4.39
CA LEU A 97 -0.71 11.47 -4.35
C LEU A 97 -1.90 10.51 -4.22
N TYR A 98 -2.05 9.64 -5.20
CA TYR A 98 -3.01 8.54 -5.17
C TYR A 98 -2.33 7.34 -4.51
N VAL A 99 -2.92 6.83 -3.43
CA VAL A 99 -2.38 5.69 -2.71
C VAL A 99 -3.42 4.57 -2.79
N TYR A 100 -3.04 3.53 -3.51
CA TYR A 100 -3.81 2.31 -3.69
C TYR A 100 -3.23 1.24 -2.77
N VAL A 101 -4.06 0.67 -1.92
CA VAL A 101 -3.64 -0.30 -0.91
C VAL A 101 -4.48 -1.55 -1.04
N LEU A 102 -3.83 -2.70 -1.17
CA LEU A 102 -4.45 -4.00 -1.05
C LEU A 102 -3.90 -4.68 0.20
N LYS A 103 -4.76 -4.89 1.20
CA LYS A 103 -4.44 -5.66 2.39
C LYS A 103 -5.00 -7.07 2.27
N GLY A 104 -4.13 -8.07 2.34
CA GLY A 104 -4.53 -9.47 2.38
C GLY A 104 -5.47 -9.73 3.55
N ASN A 105 -6.52 -10.53 3.31
CA ASN A 105 -7.46 -10.95 4.35
C ASN A 105 -7.04 -12.33 4.86
N GLN A 106 -6.70 -12.44 6.15
CA GLN A 106 -6.33 -13.72 6.77
C GLN A 106 -7.52 -14.71 6.82
N ASP A 107 -8.77 -14.25 6.83
CA ASP A 107 -9.97 -15.09 6.83
C ASP A 107 -10.23 -15.80 5.48
N VAL A 108 -9.65 -15.33 4.38
CA VAL A 108 -9.77 -16.03 3.08
C VAL A 108 -8.71 -17.12 2.95
N GLN A 109 -7.55 -16.96 3.61
CA GLN A 109 -6.48 -17.95 3.66
C GLN A 109 -6.87 -19.20 4.48
N SER A 110 -7.69 -19.06 5.53
CA SER A 110 -8.23 -20.21 6.28
C SER A 110 -9.20 -21.03 5.42
N CYS A 111 -10.10 -20.39 4.68
CA CYS A 111 -11.04 -21.06 3.78
C CYS A 111 -10.35 -21.85 2.65
N LEU A 112 -9.20 -21.39 2.15
CA LEU A 112 -8.44 -22.06 1.08
C LEU A 112 -7.56 -23.21 1.59
N ARG A 113 -7.19 -23.24 2.86
CA ARG A 113 -6.41 -24.35 3.46
C ARG A 113 -7.26 -25.55 3.87
N GLU A 114 -8.58 -25.39 4.02
CA GLU A 114 -9.49 -26.49 4.40
C GLU A 114 -10.10 -27.23 3.20
N SER A 115 -9.70 -26.89 1.96
CA SER A 115 -10.20 -27.54 0.74
C SER A 115 -9.22 -28.54 0.10
N CYS A 116 -8.20 -29.01 0.84
CA CYS A 116 -7.27 -30.07 0.40
C CYS A 116 -7.40 -31.33 1.25
#